data_AF-A0A511MGX7-F1
#
_entry.id   AF-A0A511MGX7-F1
#
_cell.length_a   1.000
_cell.length_b   1.000
_cell.length_c   1.000
_cell.angle_alpha   90.00
_cell.angle_beta   90.00
_cell.angle_gamma   90.00
#
_symmetry.space_group_name_H-M   'P 1'
#
loop_
_entity.id
_entity.type
_entity.pdbx_description
1 polymer ?
#
loop_
_entity_poly.entity_id
_entity_poly.type
_entity_poly.pdbx_seq_one_letter_code
_entity_poly.pdbx_strand_id
1 'polypeptide(L)'
;MAAEEDGVVVDLDARRRSESRSDRVETASPLLRAVYGEVLRDERLDQDRTLADVATDVGMSKQYLSEIERGRKEASSEMLRSICFALGLPVESLLFRGARKLGALRQLQLHRRPVSEARVELLAA
;
A
#
# COMPACT_ATOMS: atom_id res chain seq x y z
N MET A 1 -5.76 -22.93 -50.11
CA MET A 1 -5.91 -22.99 -48.65
C MET A 1 -5.52 -21.63 -48.09
N ALA A 2 -6.51 -20.77 -47.86
CA ALA A 2 -6.30 -19.46 -47.26
C ALA A 2 -6.33 -19.62 -45.73
N ALA A 3 -5.34 -19.07 -45.05
CA ALA A 3 -5.34 -18.93 -43.60
C ALA A 3 -6.18 -17.69 -43.26
N GLU A 4 -7.34 -17.89 -42.65
CA GLU A 4 -8.08 -16.82 -41.98
C GLU A 4 -7.34 -16.49 -40.69
N GLU A 5 -6.76 -15.29 -40.63
CA GLU A 5 -6.27 -14.72 -39.38
C GLU A 5 -7.49 -14.42 -38.50
N ASP A 6 -7.61 -15.17 -37.41
CA ASP A 6 -8.63 -15.01 -36.38
C ASP A 6 -8.30 -13.73 -35.59
N GLY A 7 -8.78 -12.59 -36.12
CA GLY A 7 -8.60 -11.29 -35.51
C GLY A 7 -9.33 -11.23 -34.18
N VAL A 8 -8.58 -11.27 -33.07
CA VAL A 8 -9.13 -11.00 -31.74
C VAL A 8 -9.61 -9.56 -31.70
N VAL A 9 -10.92 -9.36 -31.79
CA VAL A 9 -11.56 -8.05 -31.60
C VAL A 9 -11.44 -7.67 -30.14
N VAL A 10 -10.44 -6.85 -29.82
CA VAL A 10 -10.26 -6.29 -28.49
C VAL A 10 -11.19 -5.08 -28.36
N ASP A 11 -12.22 -5.19 -27.53
CA ASP A 11 -13.08 -4.06 -27.15
C ASP A 11 -12.25 -3.06 -26.30
N LEU A 12 -11.73 -2.04 -26.98
CA LEU A 12 -10.94 -0.95 -26.40
C LEU A 12 -11.75 -0.14 -25.39
N ASP A 13 -13.06 0.00 -25.57
CA ASP A 13 -13.92 0.72 -24.63
C ASP A 13 -14.14 -0.09 -23.35
N ALA A 14 -14.25 -1.42 -23.44
CA ALA A 14 -14.29 -2.30 -22.28
C ALA A 14 -12.98 -2.25 -21.48
N ARG A 15 -11.82 -2.25 -22.17
CA ARG A 15 -10.52 -2.04 -21.51
C ARG A 15 -10.46 -0.67 -20.83
N ARG A 16 -10.83 0.39 -21.52
CA ARG A 16 -10.79 1.76 -20.98
C ARG A 16 -11.71 1.96 -19.77
N ARG A 17 -12.89 1.33 -19.76
CA ARG A 17 -13.78 1.28 -18.58
C ARG A 17 -13.18 0.49 -17.42
N SER A 18 -12.47 -0.61 -17.70
CA SER A 18 -11.76 -1.40 -16.69
C SER A 18 -10.57 -0.65 -16.08
N GLU A 19 -9.82 0.07 -16.92
CA GLU A 19 -8.68 0.92 -16.54
C GLU A 19 -9.14 2.11 -15.69
N SER A 20 -10.21 2.82 -16.10
CA SER A 20 -10.77 3.93 -15.31
C SER A 20 -11.29 3.48 -13.93
N ARG A 21 -11.79 2.24 -13.82
CA ARG A 21 -12.19 1.65 -12.54
C ARG A 21 -10.97 1.19 -11.72
N SER A 22 -9.89 0.77 -12.38
CA SER A 22 -8.60 0.43 -11.77
C SER A 22 -7.89 1.66 -11.22
N ASP A 23 -7.85 2.77 -11.94
CA ASP A 23 -7.21 4.03 -11.53
C ASP A 23 -7.82 4.62 -10.24
N ARG A 24 -9.14 4.49 -10.07
CA ARG A 24 -9.82 4.88 -8.82
C ARG A 24 -9.53 3.94 -7.64
N VAL A 25 -9.18 2.69 -7.92
CA VAL A 25 -8.78 1.70 -6.90
C VAL A 25 -7.30 1.85 -6.54
N GLU A 26 -6.45 2.21 -7.50
CA GLU A 26 -5.02 2.50 -7.31
C GLU A 26 -4.78 3.79 -6.53
N THR A 27 -5.55 4.85 -6.82
CA THR A 27 -5.47 6.11 -6.04
C THR A 27 -6.02 5.98 -4.62
N ALA A 28 -6.83 4.95 -4.34
CA ALA A 28 -7.37 4.67 -3.02
C ALA A 28 -6.45 3.76 -2.18
N SER A 29 -5.68 2.86 -2.80
CA SER A 29 -4.87 1.89 -2.06
C SER A 29 -3.56 2.54 -1.56
N PRO A 30 -3.22 2.41 -0.26
CA PRO A 30 -2.00 3.01 0.28
C PRO A 30 -0.76 2.37 -0.35
N LEU A 31 0.28 3.18 -0.54
CA LEU A 31 1.55 2.71 -1.09
C LEU A 31 2.29 1.84 -0.07
N LEU A 32 2.99 0.81 -0.53
CA LEU A 32 3.70 -0.13 0.34
C LEU A 32 4.72 0.58 1.25
N ARG A 33 5.44 1.58 0.72
CA ARG A 33 6.36 2.39 1.52
C ARG A 33 5.69 3.09 2.70
N ALA A 34 4.42 3.50 2.58
CA ALA A 34 3.68 4.11 3.67
C ALA A 34 3.30 3.07 4.72
N VAL A 35 2.80 1.92 4.27
CA VAL A 35 2.40 0.81 5.16
C VAL A 35 3.59 0.27 5.94
N TYR A 36 4.70 -0.03 5.27
CA TYR A 36 5.92 -0.50 5.94
C TYR A 36 6.54 0.58 6.81
N GLY A 37 6.55 1.84 6.34
CA GLY A 37 7.02 2.98 7.13
C GLY A 37 6.29 3.12 8.47
N GLU A 38 4.97 2.97 8.47
CA GLU A 38 4.19 2.95 9.71
C GLU A 38 4.53 1.78 10.61
N VAL A 39 4.63 0.55 10.08
CA VAL A 39 4.97 -0.62 10.90
C VAL A 39 6.34 -0.46 11.57
N LEU A 40 7.33 0.04 10.84
CA LEU A 40 8.67 0.31 11.38
C LEU A 40 8.64 1.40 12.46
N ARG A 41 7.84 2.44 12.24
CA ARG A 41 7.62 3.51 13.21
C ARG A 41 6.95 3.00 14.48
N ASP A 42 5.90 2.20 14.34
CA ASP A 42 5.16 1.62 15.46
C ASP A 42 6.12 0.76 16.30
N GLU A 43 6.89 -0.13 15.67
CA GLU A 43 7.90 -0.95 16.36
C GLU A 43 8.97 -0.11 17.07
N ARG A 44 9.47 0.96 16.44
CA ARG A 44 10.45 1.85 17.08
C ARG A 44 9.85 2.55 18.32
N LEU A 45 8.61 3.00 18.23
CA LEU A 45 7.93 3.70 19.32
C LEU A 45 7.57 2.74 20.46
N ASP A 46 7.20 1.50 20.16
CA ASP A 46 6.93 0.46 21.17
C ASP A 46 8.19 0.11 21.99
N GLN A 47 9.38 0.38 21.45
CA GLN A 47 10.67 0.23 22.14
C GLN A 47 11.13 1.51 22.88
N ASP A 48 10.32 2.58 22.88
CA ASP A 48 10.67 3.92 23.39
C ASP A 48 11.96 4.52 22.76
N ARG A 49 12.32 4.08 21.56
CA ARG A 49 13.53 4.53 20.87
C ARG A 49 13.28 5.75 20.01
N THR A 50 14.24 6.67 19.97
CA THR A 50 14.18 7.83 19.09
C THR A 50 14.64 7.47 17.67
N LEU A 51 14.29 8.32 16.69
CA LEU A 51 14.84 8.22 15.34
C LEU A 51 16.37 8.28 15.32
N ALA A 52 16.99 8.99 16.27
CA ALA A 52 18.45 9.12 16.32
C ALA A 52 19.11 7.81 16.75
N ASP A 53 18.50 7.09 17.69
CA ASP A 53 19.02 5.80 18.18
C ASP A 53 19.06 4.78 17.05
N VAL A 54 17.96 4.62 16.32
CA VAL A 54 17.89 3.65 15.22
C VAL A 54 18.71 4.09 14.00
N ALA A 55 18.72 5.39 13.68
CA ALA A 55 19.50 5.88 12.55
C ALA A 55 21.01 5.64 12.76
N THR A 56 21.49 5.79 14.00
CA THR A 56 22.88 5.47 14.38
C THR A 56 23.19 3.99 14.16
N ASP A 57 22.33 3.09 14.65
CA ASP A 57 22.53 1.64 14.52
C ASP A 57 22.61 1.16 13.07
N VAL A 58 21.83 1.78 12.17
CA VAL A 58 21.80 1.41 10.75
C VAL A 58 22.83 2.20 9.92
N GLY A 59 23.53 3.17 10.52
CA GLY A 59 24.49 4.02 9.81
C GLY A 59 23.86 4.96 8.78
N MET A 60 22.65 5.46 9.06
CA MET A 60 21.92 6.39 8.19
C MET A 60 21.61 7.72 8.88
N SER A 61 21.17 8.71 8.11
CA SER A 61 20.75 9.99 8.70
C SER A 61 19.37 9.86 9.36
N LYS A 62 19.18 10.58 10.47
CA LYS A 62 17.88 10.73 11.14
C LYS A 62 16.79 11.17 10.16
N GLN A 63 17.10 12.11 9.26
CA GLN A 63 16.16 12.61 8.25
C GLN A 63 15.72 11.48 7.30
N TYR A 64 16.67 10.68 6.82
CA TYR A 64 16.37 9.60 5.88
C TYR A 64 15.46 8.54 6.50
N LEU A 65 15.77 8.07 7.73
CA LEU A 65 14.87 7.17 8.46
C LEU A 65 13.48 7.78 8.64
N SER A 66 13.42 9.09 8.94
CA SER A 66 12.17 9.82 9.09
C SER A 66 11.34 9.89 7.79
N GLU A 67 11.99 9.94 6.63
CA GLU A 67 11.31 9.89 5.34
C GLU A 67 10.78 8.50 5.03
N ILE A 68 11.52 7.45 5.40
CA ILE A 68 11.09 6.05 5.28
C ILE A 68 9.87 5.79 6.17
N GLU A 69 9.92 6.15 7.45
CA GLU A 69 8.80 5.95 8.40
C GLU A 69 7.50 6.68 8.01
N ARG A 70 7.61 7.73 7.20
CA ARG A 70 6.45 8.47 6.69
C ARG A 70 6.03 8.07 5.28
N GLY A 71 6.66 7.04 4.70
CA GLY A 71 6.40 6.60 3.33
C GLY A 71 6.70 7.66 2.27
N ARG A 72 7.66 8.56 2.51
CA ARG A 72 8.10 9.56 1.52
C ARG A 72 9.19 9.03 0.60
N LYS A 73 9.91 7.98 1.01
CA LYS A 73 10.96 7.33 0.22
C LYS A 73 10.66 5.86 0.05
N GLU A 74 11.00 5.35 -1.13
CA GLU A 74 11.11 3.92 -1.36
C GLU A 74 12.40 3.43 -0.69
N ALA A 75 12.27 2.44 0.19
CA ALA A 75 13.42 1.77 0.79
C ALA A 75 13.71 0.50 -0.01
N SER A 76 14.98 0.27 -0.34
CA SER A 76 15.37 -1.02 -0.94
C SER A 76 15.15 -2.16 0.04
N SER A 77 15.12 -3.39 -0.47
CA SER A 77 15.01 -4.59 0.37
C SER A 77 16.16 -4.70 1.39
N GLU A 78 17.38 -4.30 1.01
CA GLU A 78 18.53 -4.23 1.90
C GLU A 78 18.33 -3.19 3.00
N MET A 79 17.84 -2.00 2.66
CA MET A 79 17.54 -0.95 3.63
C MET A 79 16.46 -1.39 4.63
N LEU A 80 15.37 -1.98 4.15
CA LEU A 80 14.32 -2.53 5.01
C LEU A 80 14.87 -3.61 5.94
N ARG A 81 15.70 -4.53 5.41
CA ARG A 81 16.34 -5.57 6.22
C ARG A 81 17.22 -4.97 7.32
N SER A 82 18.03 -3.95 7.00
CA SER A 82 18.91 -3.32 7.98
C SER A 82 18.14 -2.59 9.09
N ILE A 83 17.04 -1.89 8.75
CA ILE A 83 16.18 -1.26 9.75
C ILE A 83 15.48 -2.31 10.62
N CYS A 84 14.93 -3.37 10.00
CA CYS A 84 14.32 -4.49 10.72
C CYS A 84 15.30 -5.13 11.71
N PHE A 85 16.54 -5.36 11.27
CA PHE A 85 17.61 -5.89 12.11
C PHE A 85 17.91 -4.99 13.30
N ALA A 86 18.07 -3.67 13.09
CA ALA A 86 18.31 -2.71 14.17
C ALA A 86 17.15 -2.59 15.17
N LEU A 87 15.92 -2.89 14.74
CA LEU A 87 14.73 -2.95 15.59
C LEU A 87 14.51 -4.34 16.22
N GLY A 88 15.32 -5.36 15.90
CA GLY A 88 15.03 -6.73 16.34
C GLY A 88 13.71 -7.28 15.78
N LEU A 89 13.20 -6.71 14.68
CA LEU A 89 11.95 -7.09 14.04
C LEU A 89 12.23 -8.11 12.92
N PRO A 90 11.67 -9.33 12.98
CA PRO A 90 11.77 -10.27 11.86
C PRO A 90 11.09 -9.71 10.60
N VAL A 91 11.68 -9.92 9.43
CA VAL A 91 11.14 -9.39 8.15
C VAL A 91 9.74 -9.98 7.86
N GLU A 92 9.51 -11.23 8.24
CA GLU A 92 8.23 -11.91 8.14
C GLU A 92 7.15 -11.17 8.96
N SER A 93 7.54 -10.61 10.11
CA SER A 93 6.64 -9.81 10.94
C SER A 93 6.30 -8.47 10.29
N LEU A 94 7.28 -7.81 9.64
CA LEU A 94 7.02 -6.60 8.84
C LEU A 94 6.01 -6.89 7.72
N LEU A 95 6.22 -7.97 6.96
CA LEU A 95 5.33 -8.38 5.87
C LEU A 95 3.93 -8.72 6.38
N PHE A 96 3.82 -9.50 7.46
CA PHE A 96 2.55 -9.89 8.04
C PHE A 96 1.77 -8.69 8.58
N ARG A 97 2.42 -7.81 9.34
CA ARG A 97 1.80 -6.57 9.86
C ARG A 97 1.38 -5.65 8.72
N GLY A 98 2.20 -5.54 7.67
CA GLY A 98 1.88 -4.77 6.47
C GLY A 98 0.65 -5.30 5.73
N ALA A 99 0.60 -6.61 5.48
CA ALA A 99 -0.55 -7.27 4.86
C ALA A 99 -1.83 -7.08 5.69
N ARG A 100 -1.74 -7.18 7.03
CA ARG A 100 -2.86 -6.91 7.94
C ARG A 100 -3.34 -5.47 7.85
N LYS A 101 -2.43 -4.48 7.87
CA LYS A 101 -2.79 -3.05 7.71
C LYS A 101 -3.49 -2.80 6.37
N LEU A 102 -2.96 -3.35 5.28
CA LEU A 102 -3.59 -3.26 3.95
C LEU A 102 -5.01 -3.85 3.94
N GLY A 103 -5.18 -5.03 4.53
CA GLY A 103 -6.49 -5.67 4.66
C GLY A 103 -7.48 -4.81 5.47
N ALA A 104 -7.04 -4.24 6.58
CA ALA A 104 -7.85 -3.37 7.42
C ALA A 104 -8.26 -2.07 6.70
N LEU A 105 -7.31 -1.42 6.01
CA LEU A 105 -7.58 -0.21 5.23
C LEU A 105 -8.58 -0.48 4.11
N ARG A 106 -8.44 -1.62 3.41
CA ARG A 106 -9.42 -2.06 2.41
C ARG A 106 -10.81 -2.25 3.02
N GLN A 107 -10.92 -2.89 4.19
CA GLN A 107 -12.19 -3.06 4.87
C GLN A 107 -12.84 -1.71 5.20
N LEU A 108 -12.09 -0.76 5.76
CA LEU A 108 -12.60 0.58 6.07
C LEU A 108 -13.09 1.34 4.82
N GLN A 109 -12.40 1.18 3.69
CA GLN A 109 -12.82 1.77 2.42
C GLN A 109 -14.12 1.17 1.90
N LEU A 110 -14.30 -0.15 2.02
CA LEU A 110 -15.54 -0.82 1.63
C LEU A 110 -16.73 -0.36 2.49
N HIS A 111 -16.52 -0.12 3.79
CA HIS A 111 -17.57 0.39 4.69
C HIS A 111 -17.88 1.88 4.48
N ARG A 112 -16.95 2.65 3.92
CA ARG A 112 -17.13 4.09 3.66
C ARG A 112 -17.83 4.42 2.34
N ARG A 113 -18.20 3.42 1.53
CA ARG A 113 -18.93 3.64 0.29
C ARG A 113 -20.30 4.27 0.60
N PRO A 114 -20.59 5.52 0.18
CA PRO A 114 -21.85 6.17 0.51
C PRO A 114 -23.01 5.41 -0.14
N VAL A 115 -24.11 5.27 0.61
CA VAL A 115 -25.42 4.74 0.17
C VAL A 115 -26.08 5.73 -0.80
N SER A 116 -25.40 6.14 -1.88
CA SER A 116 -25.95 7.09 -2.85
C SER A 116 -26.45 6.45 -4.14
N GLU A 117 -26.14 5.18 -4.41
CA GLU A 117 -26.71 4.45 -5.57
C GLU A 117 -27.98 3.67 -5.21
N ALA A 118 -28.23 3.35 -3.93
CA ALA A 118 -29.34 2.49 -3.54
C ALA A 118 -30.69 3.23 -3.30
N ARG A 119 -30.78 4.55 -3.51
CA ARG A 119 -31.97 5.34 -3.11
C ARG A 119 -32.75 6.02 -4.25
N VAL A 120 -32.54 5.67 -5.52
CA VAL A 120 -33.29 6.30 -6.63
C VAL A 120 -34.36 5.39 -7.26
N GLU A 121 -34.40 4.09 -6.97
CA GLU A 121 -35.37 3.18 -7.62
C GLU A 121 -36.69 2.92 -6.87
N LEU A 122 -37.03 3.65 -5.80
CA LEU A 122 -38.26 3.37 -5.04
C LEU A 122 -39.38 4.43 -5.08
N LEU A 123 -39.33 5.40 -5.99
CA LEU A 123 -40.40 6.41 -6.11
C LEU A 123 -40.75 6.77 -7.57
N ALA A 124 -41.04 5.75 -8.38
CA ALA A 124 -41.84 5.90 -9.58
C ALA A 124 -42.78 4.69 -9.72
N ALA A 125 -43.75 4.61 -8.82
CA ALA A 125 -44.93 3.76 -8.91
C ALA A 125 -46.17 4.66 -8.80
#